data_AF-A0A1A2P400-F1
#
_entry.id   AF-A0A1A2P400-F1
#
_cell.length_a   1.000
_cell.length_b   1.000
_cell.length_c   1.000
_cell.angle_alpha   90.00
_cell.angle_beta   90.00
_cell.angle_gamma   90.00
#
_symmetry.space_group_name_H-M   'P 1'
#
loop_
_entity.id
_entity.type
_entity.pdbx_description
1 polymer ?
#
loop_
_entity_poly.entity_id
_entity_poly.type
_entity_poly.pdbx_seq_one_letter_code
_entity_poly.pdbx_strand_id
1 'polypeptide(L)'
;MDTIRTLKKLIAGALLSGGLAVTATGLAAGPAQADNPDWGPAHQWCPGQPLPATGNHVTDPFRGWDMNVCHTYYYLWPGMGNVSSMIWDGDNPPPKPPPPPALINKDNCQQILGIFCPRA
;
A
#
# COMPACT_ATOMS: atom_id res chain seq x y z
N MET A 1 19.96 41.47 -62.76
CA MET A 1 18.77 41.38 -61.90
C MET A 1 17.99 40.14 -62.34
N ASP A 2 18.47 38.93 -62.02
CA ASP A 2 17.84 37.68 -62.50
C ASP A 2 17.85 36.55 -61.47
N THR A 3 18.57 36.70 -60.36
CA THR A 3 18.62 35.74 -59.25
C THR A 3 17.47 35.92 -58.24
N ILE A 4 16.83 37.09 -58.21
CA ILE A 4 15.81 37.45 -57.21
C ILE A 4 14.42 36.90 -57.58
N ARG A 5 14.18 36.56 -58.86
CA ARG A 5 12.86 36.12 -59.34
C ARG A 5 12.62 34.61 -59.16
N THR A 6 13.69 33.82 -59.03
CA THR A 6 13.64 32.35 -58.91
C THR A 6 13.38 31.88 -57.47
N LEU A 7 13.67 32.71 -56.46
CA LEU A 7 13.50 32.36 -55.05
C LEU A 7 12.03 32.39 -54.57
N LYS A 8 11.12 33.07 -55.29
CA LYS A 8 9.73 33.29 -54.84
C LYS A 8 8.73 32.21 -55.25
N LYS A 9 9.14 31.11 -55.90
CA LYS A 9 8.20 30.13 -56.48
C LYS A 9 8.32 28.68 -56.02
N LEU A 10 9.20 28.34 -55.06
CA LEU A 10 9.53 26.93 -54.81
C LEU A 10 9.29 26.34 -53.42
N ILE A 11 8.59 27.00 -52.50
CA ILE A 11 8.27 26.35 -51.20
C ILE A 11 6.82 26.60 -50.80
N ALA A 12 5.92 26.21 -51.70
CA ALA A 12 4.58 25.81 -51.36
C ALA A 12 4.57 24.29 -51.21
N GLY A 13 4.34 23.80 -49.99
CA GLY A 13 4.01 22.39 -49.73
C GLY A 13 5.08 21.58 -49.01
N ALA A 14 4.87 21.36 -47.71
CA ALA A 14 5.21 20.15 -46.95
C ALA A 14 4.76 20.41 -45.49
N LEU A 15 3.55 19.99 -45.12
CA LEU A 15 3.21 18.72 -44.47
C LEU A 15 3.14 18.85 -42.94
N LEU A 16 1.94 18.60 -42.41
CA LEU A 16 1.63 18.48 -41.00
C LEU A 16 2.50 17.40 -40.34
N SER A 17 3.06 17.70 -39.17
CA SER A 17 3.57 16.67 -38.25
C SER A 17 3.27 17.10 -36.82
N GLY A 18 2.33 16.39 -36.21
CA GLY A 18 1.90 16.61 -34.83
C GLY A 18 2.98 16.25 -33.82
N GLY A 19 3.04 17.02 -32.74
CA GLY A 19 3.71 16.61 -31.51
C GLY A 19 2.65 16.42 -30.43
N LEU A 20 2.26 15.18 -30.16
CA LEU A 20 1.66 14.87 -28.87
C LEU A 20 2.78 14.97 -27.83
N ALA A 21 2.69 15.96 -26.95
CA ALA A 21 3.51 15.99 -25.75
C ALA A 21 3.03 14.87 -24.82
N VAL A 22 3.63 13.68 -24.94
CA VAL A 22 3.51 12.66 -23.92
C VAL A 22 4.34 13.18 -22.75
N THR A 23 3.67 13.77 -21.75
CA THR A 23 4.28 13.93 -20.44
C THR A 23 4.48 12.52 -19.90
N ALA A 24 5.68 11.97 -20.09
CA ALA A 24 6.15 10.83 -19.32
C ALA A 24 6.27 11.33 -17.87
N THR A 25 5.16 11.30 -17.13
CA THR A 25 5.20 11.31 -15.68
C THR A 25 5.99 10.06 -15.32
N GLY A 26 7.27 10.25 -15.00
CA GLY A 26 8.13 9.16 -14.57
C GLY A 26 7.38 8.39 -13.49
N LEU A 27 7.24 7.08 -13.71
CA LEU A 27 7.06 6.16 -12.60
C LEU A 27 8.29 6.40 -11.74
N ALA A 28 8.14 7.24 -10.71
CA ALA A 28 9.04 7.22 -9.59
C ALA A 28 8.96 5.78 -9.09
N ALA A 29 9.99 5.00 -9.40
CA ALA A 29 10.32 3.83 -8.61
C ALA A 29 10.56 4.40 -7.20
N GLY A 30 9.49 4.46 -6.41
CA GLY A 30 9.61 4.66 -4.99
C GLY A 30 10.61 3.63 -4.48
N PRO A 31 11.37 3.95 -3.42
CA PRO A 31 12.23 2.95 -2.78
C PRO A 31 11.41 1.67 -2.63
N ALA A 32 11.98 0.52 -3.02
CA ALA A 32 11.44 -0.77 -2.65
C ALA A 32 11.43 -0.78 -1.12
N GLN A 33 10.29 -0.34 -0.56
CA GLN A 33 10.15 -0.02 0.84
C GLN A 33 10.21 -1.37 1.55
N ALA A 34 11.27 -1.55 2.33
CA ALA A 34 11.60 -2.82 2.95
C ALA A 34 10.38 -3.37 3.68
N ASP A 35 9.97 -4.58 3.29
CA ASP A 35 8.94 -5.36 3.97
C ASP A 35 9.17 -5.30 5.49
N ASN A 36 8.14 -4.95 6.27
CA ASN A 36 8.23 -5.09 7.71
C ASN A 36 8.29 -6.61 8.01
N PRO A 37 9.43 -7.13 8.52
CA PRO A 37 9.62 -8.57 8.68
C PRO A 37 8.62 -9.19 9.67
N ASP A 38 8.04 -8.40 10.57
CA ASP A 38 7.16 -8.91 11.62
C ASP A 38 5.76 -9.30 11.12
N TRP A 39 5.27 -8.61 10.07
CA TRP A 39 3.93 -8.79 9.50
C TRP A 39 3.92 -9.39 8.09
N GLY A 40 5.10 -9.55 7.47
CA GLY A 40 5.25 -10.09 6.12
C GLY A 40 5.35 -9.00 5.05
N PRO A 41 5.28 -9.39 3.76
CA PRO A 41 5.48 -8.45 2.67
C PRO A 41 4.35 -7.42 2.61
N ALA A 42 4.69 -6.22 2.15
CA ALA A 42 3.70 -5.18 1.94
C ALA A 42 2.69 -5.59 0.86
N HIS A 43 1.41 -5.39 1.11
CA HIS A 43 0.37 -5.57 0.10
C HIS A 43 0.05 -4.23 -0.58
N GLN A 44 -0.32 -4.28 -1.85
CA GLN A 44 -0.79 -3.10 -2.56
C GLN A 44 -2.25 -3.24 -2.95
N TRP A 45 -2.97 -2.13 -2.84
CA TRP A 45 -4.31 -1.95 -3.33
C TRP A 45 -4.38 -0.67 -4.15
N CYS A 46 -5.03 -0.69 -5.30
CA CYS A 46 -5.24 0.48 -6.16
C CYS A 46 -6.72 0.66 -6.52
N PRO A 47 -7.11 1.87 -6.97
CA PRO A 47 -8.48 2.14 -7.39
C PRO A 47 -9.01 1.14 -8.41
N GLY A 48 -10.20 0.60 -8.16
CA GLY A 48 -10.83 -0.42 -9.00
C GLY A 48 -10.49 -1.87 -8.63
N GLN A 49 -9.56 -2.10 -7.69
CA GLN A 49 -9.35 -3.42 -7.11
C GLN A 49 -10.38 -3.70 -5.99
N PRO A 50 -10.76 -4.97 -5.77
CA PRO A 50 -11.58 -5.33 -4.63
C PRO A 50 -10.89 -4.93 -3.33
N LEU A 51 -11.67 -4.36 -2.40
CA LEU A 51 -11.13 -3.96 -1.10
C LEU A 51 -10.60 -5.19 -0.34
N PRO A 52 -9.50 -5.05 0.42
CA PRO A 52 -9.00 -6.11 1.27
C PRO A 52 -10.08 -6.55 2.28
N ALA A 53 -10.05 -7.82 2.65
CA ALA A 53 -11.02 -8.35 3.61
C ALA A 53 -10.68 -7.84 5.02
N THR A 54 -11.54 -6.99 5.58
CA THR A 54 -11.54 -6.71 7.02
C THR A 54 -12.28 -7.84 7.72
N GLY A 55 -11.82 -8.29 8.89
CA GLY A 55 -12.44 -9.40 9.61
C GLY A 55 -13.95 -9.25 9.82
N ASN A 56 -14.45 -8.00 9.91
CA ASN A 56 -15.88 -7.70 9.89
C ASN A 56 -16.17 -6.32 9.27
N HIS A 57 -16.58 -6.28 8.00
CA HIS A 57 -16.90 -5.01 7.31
C HIS A 57 -18.13 -4.26 7.88
N VAL A 58 -18.98 -4.90 8.69
CA VAL A 58 -20.18 -4.28 9.28
C VAL A 58 -19.83 -3.48 10.53
N THR A 59 -19.00 -4.04 11.42
CA THR A 59 -18.60 -3.39 12.68
C THR A 59 -17.23 -2.73 12.62
N ASP A 60 -16.42 -3.11 11.63
CA ASP A 60 -15.09 -2.59 11.37
C ASP A 60 -14.93 -2.25 9.88
N PRO A 61 -15.69 -1.26 9.37
CA PRO A 61 -15.49 -0.73 8.04
C PRO A 61 -14.18 0.05 7.96
N PHE A 62 -13.63 0.17 6.75
CA PHE A 62 -12.47 1.01 6.49
C PHE A 62 -12.75 2.48 6.87
N ARG A 63 -11.92 3.04 7.75
CA ARG A 63 -11.98 4.43 8.19
C ARG A 63 -10.86 5.22 7.51
N GLY A 64 -11.22 6.15 6.63
CA GLY A 64 -10.24 7.03 5.97
C GLY A 64 -9.46 6.36 4.82
N TRP A 65 -9.97 5.26 4.28
CA TRP A 65 -9.40 4.66 3.07
C TRP A 65 -9.79 5.49 1.84
N ASP A 66 -8.80 6.01 1.12
CA ASP A 66 -9.03 6.84 -0.06
C ASP A 66 -9.12 5.97 -1.32
N MET A 67 -10.32 5.89 -1.89
CA MET A 67 -10.59 5.03 -3.03
C MET A 67 -9.92 5.49 -4.34
N ASN A 68 -9.23 6.64 -4.34
CA ASN A 68 -8.62 7.24 -5.52
C ASN A 68 -7.09 7.14 -5.56
N VAL A 69 -6.46 6.60 -4.52
CA VAL A 69 -5.00 6.44 -4.44
C VAL A 69 -4.62 4.97 -4.27
N CYS A 70 -3.40 4.64 -4.70
CA CYS A 70 -2.84 3.33 -4.38
C CYS A 70 -2.32 3.33 -2.95
N HIS A 71 -2.77 2.35 -2.17
CA HIS A 71 -2.43 2.13 -0.78
C HIS A 71 -1.43 0.97 -0.64
N THR A 72 -0.48 1.15 0.27
CA THR A 72 0.41 0.07 0.74
C THR A 72 -0.08 -0.34 2.12
N TYR A 73 -0.48 -1.59 2.29
CA TYR A 73 -1.12 -2.06 3.51
C TYR A 73 -0.55 -3.37 4.04
N TYR A 74 -0.77 -3.61 5.32
CA TYR A 74 -0.36 -4.81 6.04
C TYR A 74 -1.53 -5.41 6.82
N TYR A 75 -1.57 -6.74 6.91
CA TYR A 75 -2.47 -7.45 7.81
C TYR A 75 -1.85 -7.60 9.19
N LEU A 76 -2.58 -7.15 10.21
CA LEU A 76 -2.16 -7.17 11.61
C LEU A 76 -3.12 -8.00 12.47
N TRP A 77 -2.75 -8.16 13.73
CA TRP A 77 -3.67 -8.67 14.74
C TRP A 77 -4.83 -7.70 15.00
N PRO A 78 -6.00 -8.21 15.44
CA PRO A 78 -7.14 -7.37 15.77
C PRO A 78 -6.79 -6.29 16.81
N GLY A 79 -7.16 -5.05 16.49
CA GLY A 79 -6.96 -3.87 17.34
C GLY A 79 -5.67 -3.10 17.08
N MET A 80 -4.86 -3.49 16.10
CA MET A 80 -3.57 -2.85 15.80
C MET A 80 -3.53 -2.02 14.51
N GLY A 81 -4.55 -2.14 13.65
CA GLY A 81 -4.61 -1.36 12.42
C GLY A 81 -5.13 0.07 12.63
N ASN A 82 -4.91 0.94 11.63
CA ASN A 82 -5.31 2.36 11.62
C ASN A 82 -6.60 2.61 10.83
N VAL A 83 -6.77 1.93 9.69
CA VAL A 83 -7.93 2.04 8.80
C VAL A 83 -8.99 0.99 9.12
N SER A 84 -8.61 -0.13 9.70
CA SER A 84 -9.50 -1.17 10.25
C SER A 84 -8.76 -1.86 11.41
N SER A 85 -9.46 -2.55 12.29
CA SER A 85 -8.86 -3.28 13.41
C SER A 85 -7.71 -4.21 13.01
N MET A 86 -7.73 -4.78 11.81
CA MET A 86 -6.72 -5.72 11.32
C MET A 86 -5.88 -5.18 10.16
N ILE A 87 -6.13 -3.96 9.70
CA ILE A 87 -5.45 -3.41 8.52
C ILE A 87 -4.74 -2.12 8.87
N TRP A 88 -3.44 -2.12 8.60
CA TRP A 88 -2.60 -0.94 8.64
C TRP A 88 -2.33 -0.44 7.23
N ASP A 89 -2.66 0.82 6.96
CA ASP A 89 -2.31 1.54 5.73
C ASP A 89 -1.12 2.48 6.00
N GLY A 90 -0.05 2.31 5.23
CA GLY A 90 1.20 3.05 5.31
C GLY A 90 2.44 2.18 5.57
N ASP A 91 3.61 2.80 5.42
CA ASP A 91 4.90 2.10 5.33
C ASP A 91 5.43 1.51 6.65
N ASN A 92 4.96 2.01 7.81
CA ASN A 92 5.52 1.65 9.11
C ASN A 92 4.44 1.10 10.05
N PRO A 93 4.01 -0.17 9.87
CA PRO A 93 3.06 -0.78 10.79
C PRO A 93 3.67 -0.95 12.19
N PRO A 94 2.85 -0.93 13.26
CA PRO A 94 3.33 -1.10 14.62
C PRO A 94 4.03 -2.47 14.80
N PRO A 95 5.04 -2.57 15.67
CA PRO A 95 5.77 -3.82 15.90
C PRO A 95 4.83 -4.89 16.45
N LYS A 96 5.08 -6.15 16.09
CA LYS A 96 4.29 -7.27 16.59
C LYS A 96 4.48 -7.45 18.09
N PRO A 97 3.40 -7.63 18.89
CA PRO A 97 3.54 -7.88 20.31
C PRO A 97 4.28 -9.20 20.55
N PRO A 98 5.06 -9.31 21.64
CA PRO A 98 5.69 -10.57 22.00
C PRO A 98 4.60 -11.63 22.21
N PRO A 99 4.84 -12.88 21.81
CA PRO A 99 3.90 -13.96 22.08
C PRO A 99 3.64 -14.06 23.58
N PRO A 100 2.39 -14.34 24.01
CA PRO A 100 2.09 -14.55 25.40
C PRO A 100 2.96 -15.70 25.94
N PRO A 101 3.42 -15.64 27.20
CA PRO A 101 4.18 -16.73 27.78
C PRO A 101 3.39 -18.04 27.68
N ALA A 102 4.00 -19.05 27.06
CA ALA A 102 3.37 -20.35 26.99
C ALA A 102 3.20 -20.91 28.41
N LEU A 103 2.04 -21.50 28.69
CA LEU A 103 1.85 -22.31 29.89
C LEU A 103 2.55 -23.65 29.66
N ILE A 104 3.80 -23.76 30.09
CA ILE A 104 4.67 -24.91 29.83
C ILE A 104 4.65 -25.83 31.05
N ASN A 105 4.49 -25.29 32.26
CA ASN A 105 4.46 -26.06 33.50
C ASN A 105 3.44 -25.53 34.51
N LYS A 106 3.18 -26.30 35.56
CA LYS A 106 2.20 -25.94 36.59
C LYS A 106 2.58 -24.65 37.32
N ASP A 107 3.88 -24.42 37.54
CA ASP A 107 4.39 -23.22 38.22
C ASP A 107 4.11 -21.95 37.41
N ASN A 108 4.34 -21.95 36.10
CA ASN A 108 4.07 -20.78 35.26
C ASN A 108 2.57 -20.56 35.04
N CYS A 109 1.76 -21.63 35.03
CA CYS A 109 0.31 -21.55 35.05
C CYS A 109 -0.23 -20.90 36.32
N GLN A 110 0.31 -21.25 37.50
CA GLN A 110 -0.06 -20.59 38.76
C GLN A 110 0.37 -19.12 38.80
N GLN A 111 1.53 -18.76 38.25
CA GLN A 111 1.97 -17.37 38.19
C GLN A 111 1.11 -16.50 37.25
N ILE A 112 0.70 -17.03 36.10
CA ILE A 112 -0.01 -16.27 35.06
C ILE A 112 -1.53 -16.25 35.30
N LEU A 113 -2.11 -17.39 35.67
CA LEU A 113 -3.55 -17.57 35.81
C LEU A 113 -4.03 -17.67 37.25
N GLY A 114 -3.13 -17.83 38.23
CA GLY A 114 -3.47 -17.92 39.63
C GLY A 114 -4.51 -19.01 39.91
N ILE A 115 -5.65 -18.60 40.47
CA ILE A 115 -6.76 -19.50 40.82
C ILE A 115 -7.43 -20.15 39.59
N PHE A 116 -7.24 -19.58 38.40
CA PHE A 116 -7.80 -20.11 37.15
C PHE A 116 -6.93 -21.22 36.52
N CYS A 117 -5.76 -21.53 37.11
CA CYS A 117 -4.96 -22.66 36.65
C CYS A 117 -5.71 -23.99 36.92
N PRO A 118 -6.10 -24.76 35.89
CA PRO A 118 -6.89 -25.98 36.06
C PRO A 118 -6.07 -27.01 36.84
N ARG A 119 -6.57 -27.40 38.02
CA ARG A 119 -5.99 -28.48 38.82
C ARG A 119 -6.46 -29.80 38.22
N ALA A 120 -5.62 -30.43 37.40
CA ALA A 120 -5.64 -31.90 37.32
C ALA A 120 -5.14 -32.46 38.65
#